data_AF-A0A3E5BKN4-F1
#
_entry.id   AF-A0A3E5BKN4-F1
#
_cell.length_a   1.000
_cell.length_b   1.000
_cell.length_c   1.000
_cell.angle_alpha   90.00
_cell.angle_beta   90.00
_cell.angle_gamma   90.00
#
_symmetry.space_group_name_H-M   'P 1'
#
loop_
_entity.id
_entity.type
_entity.pdbx_description
1 polymer ?
#
loop_
_entity_poly.entity_id
_entity_poly.type
_entity_poly.pdbx_seq_one_letter_code
_entity_poly.pdbx_strand_id
1 'polypeptide(L)'
;MKLKVLLIMGVIGGLCACSERKGYFSPNEIPRLTSECEVLSKKEIERISNSDTPPDSDIFVRDTLPDGTIKGYCTLFPKAEILRTYDRLAQYPYFIIYKDFDRLTGKLLSKEIEAPGSITIGMSFHFYETGRVKEIKQEEKGYKLNVNQLLKLLSDRGIFIPKTDDNYVHPDTTCIGILGGIYRIKINGSLCYSVFYHLPKDIGSVYGKTLEIDGADGTILGEKDESYNSCE
;
A
#
# COMPACT_ATOMS: atom_id res chain seq x y z
N MET A 1 -56.67 25.32 -21.60
CA MET A 1 -56.29 23.91 -21.80
C MET A 1 -56.08 23.25 -20.45
N LYS A 2 -56.73 22.10 -20.26
CA LYS A 2 -56.80 21.25 -19.04
C LYS A 2 -55.46 20.51 -18.82
N LEU A 3 -54.90 20.43 -17.62
CA LEU A 3 -55.17 19.54 -16.48
C LEU A 3 -54.52 18.13 -16.59
N LYS A 4 -53.57 17.89 -15.66
CA LYS A 4 -53.23 16.62 -14.96
C LYS A 4 -52.44 15.49 -15.65
N VAL A 5 -51.29 15.20 -15.06
CA VAL A 5 -50.89 13.93 -14.38
C VAL A 5 -51.17 12.61 -15.11
N LEU A 6 -50.07 11.92 -15.45
CA LEU A 6 -49.80 10.46 -15.36
C LEU A 6 -48.28 10.35 -15.61
N LEU A 7 -47.33 10.10 -14.70
CA LEU A 7 -47.19 9.20 -13.55
C LEU A 7 -47.38 7.71 -13.89
N ILE A 8 -46.23 7.02 -13.86
CA ILE A 8 -45.96 5.66 -13.31
C ILE A 8 -45.63 4.54 -14.31
N MET A 9 -44.33 4.21 -14.27
CA MET A 9 -43.68 2.90 -14.21
C MET A 9 -43.80 1.89 -15.37
N GLY A 10 -42.61 1.58 -15.89
CA GLY A 10 -42.15 0.28 -16.38
C GLY A 10 -40.63 0.30 -16.41
N VAL A 11 -39.95 0.13 -15.26
CA VAL A 11 -39.17 -1.09 -14.93
C VAL A 11 -37.97 -1.26 -15.88
N ILE A 12 -36.79 -0.74 -15.51
CA ILE A 12 -35.71 -1.49 -14.84
C ILE A 12 -35.27 -2.70 -15.68
N GLY A 13 -34.04 -2.66 -16.18
CA GLY A 13 -33.43 -3.83 -16.84
C GLY A 13 -32.45 -3.55 -17.96
N GLY A 14 -31.84 -2.36 -18.02
CA GLY A 14 -30.69 -2.13 -18.89
C GLY A 14 -29.42 -2.23 -18.07
N LEU A 15 -28.89 -3.45 -17.92
CA LEU A 15 -27.59 -3.74 -17.33
C LEU A 15 -26.54 -2.79 -17.92
N CYS A 16 -26.19 -1.73 -17.17
CA CYS A 16 -24.84 -1.19 -17.24
C CYS A 16 -23.92 -2.29 -16.73
N ALA A 17 -23.53 -3.18 -17.64
CA ALA A 17 -22.28 -3.87 -17.54
C ALA A 17 -21.20 -2.78 -17.57
N CYS A 18 -20.91 -2.22 -16.39
CA CYS A 18 -19.60 -1.67 -16.10
C CYS A 18 -18.65 -2.85 -16.26
N SER A 19 -18.23 -3.12 -17.51
CA SER A 19 -16.99 -3.84 -17.70
C SER A 19 -15.95 -2.91 -17.09
N GLU A 20 -15.55 -3.19 -15.85
CA GLU A 20 -14.32 -2.65 -15.31
C GLU A 20 -13.27 -2.88 -16.39
N ARG A 21 -12.76 -1.79 -16.98
CA ARG A 21 -11.64 -1.88 -17.89
C ARG A 21 -10.58 -2.67 -17.15
N LYS A 22 -10.28 -3.89 -17.62
CA LYS A 22 -9.10 -4.66 -17.21
C LYS A 22 -7.96 -3.67 -17.12
N GLY A 23 -7.51 -3.38 -15.90
CA GLY A 23 -6.58 -2.31 -15.62
C GLY A 23 -5.35 -2.52 -16.48
N TYR A 24 -5.20 -1.69 -17.50
CA TYR A 24 -4.01 -1.68 -18.32
C TYR A 24 -2.95 -0.98 -17.47
N PHE A 25 -1.99 -1.75 -16.95
CA PHE A 25 -0.86 -1.26 -16.16
C PHE A 25 0.10 -0.52 -17.09
N SER A 26 -0.24 0.71 -17.51
CA SER A 26 0.75 1.58 -18.16
C SER A 26 1.85 1.92 -17.16
N PRO A 27 3.13 1.87 -17.56
CA PRO A 27 4.25 2.19 -16.69
C PRO A 27 4.26 3.71 -16.46
N ASN A 28 3.47 4.19 -15.51
CA ASN A 28 3.74 5.48 -14.92
C ASN A 28 5.01 5.34 -14.07
N GLU A 29 5.96 6.24 -14.27
CA GLU A 29 7.25 6.19 -13.59
C GLU A 29 7.04 6.20 -12.07
N ILE A 30 7.68 5.24 -11.38
CA ILE A 30 7.75 5.24 -9.91
C ILE A 30 8.32 6.61 -9.50
N PRO A 31 7.68 7.32 -8.54
CA PRO A 31 8.23 8.58 -8.03
C PRO A 31 9.70 8.41 -7.66
N ARG A 32 10.53 9.39 -7.98
CA ARG A 32 11.94 9.35 -7.56
C ARG A 32 12.12 10.17 -6.30
N LEU A 33 12.51 9.51 -5.22
CA LEU A 33 12.91 10.20 -4.00
C LEU A 33 14.26 10.90 -4.20
N THR A 34 14.38 12.10 -3.64
CA THR A 34 15.64 12.84 -3.55
C THR A 34 16.32 12.57 -2.20
N SER A 35 17.62 12.81 -2.09
CA SER A 35 18.37 12.64 -0.83
C SER A 35 18.24 13.83 0.14
N GLU A 36 17.34 14.77 -0.14
CA GLU A 36 17.19 15.98 0.68
C GLU A 36 16.57 15.64 2.05
N CYS A 37 17.15 16.19 3.11
CA CYS A 37 16.61 16.05 4.46
C CYS A 37 15.48 17.07 4.67
N GLU A 38 14.27 16.56 4.89
CA GLU A 38 13.09 17.36 5.17
C GLU A 38 12.98 17.63 6.68
N VAL A 39 12.28 18.70 7.05
CA VAL A 39 12.02 19.05 8.46
C VAL A 39 10.56 19.48 8.58
N LEU A 40 9.81 18.85 9.48
CA LEU A 40 8.44 19.25 9.80
C LEU A 40 8.44 20.64 10.44
N SER A 41 7.47 21.47 10.04
CA SER A 41 7.29 22.76 10.69
C SER A 41 6.78 22.60 12.12
N LYS A 42 7.09 23.57 13.00
CA LYS A 42 6.57 23.59 14.38
C LYS A 42 5.04 23.46 14.42
N LYS A 43 4.34 24.10 13.46
CA LYS A 43 2.88 24.04 13.34
C LYS A 43 2.38 22.63 13.02
N GLU A 44 3.09 21.89 12.16
CA GLU A 44 2.75 20.48 11.87
C GLU A 44 2.96 19.61 13.11
N ILE A 45 4.09 19.77 13.81
CA ILE A 45 4.41 19.00 15.03
C ILE A 45 3.36 19.25 16.14
N GLU A 46 2.99 20.51 16.37
CA GLU A 46 1.97 20.91 17.34
C GLU A 46 0.59 20.35 16.97
N ARG A 47 0.22 20.44 15.68
CA ARG A 47 -1.06 19.91 15.18
C ARG A 47 -1.17 18.39 15.39
N ILE A 48 -0.11 17.64 15.11
CA ILE A 48 -0.10 16.19 15.30
C ILE A 48 -0.13 15.84 16.79
N SER A 49 0.63 16.56 17.61
CA SER A 49 0.73 16.31 19.06
C SER A 49 -0.55 16.62 19.82
N ASN A 50 -1.37 17.55 19.33
CA ASN A 50 -2.63 17.97 19.95
C ASN A 50 -3.86 17.31 19.30
N SER A 51 -3.66 16.27 18.48
CA SER A 51 -4.76 15.60 17.81
C SER A 51 -5.55 14.72 18.78
N ASP A 52 -6.85 14.97 18.93
CA ASP A 52 -7.78 14.22 19.81
C ASP A 52 -8.18 12.84 19.25
N THR A 53 -7.39 12.27 18.34
CA THR A 53 -7.76 11.06 17.62
C THR A 53 -7.79 9.86 18.56
N PRO A 54 -8.77 8.95 18.43
CA PRO A 54 -8.91 7.83 19.36
C PRO A 54 -7.61 7.01 19.47
N PRO A 55 -7.28 6.48 20.66
CA PRO A 55 -6.06 5.71 20.89
C PRO A 55 -5.93 4.46 20.01
N ASP A 56 -7.04 4.01 19.42
CA ASP A 56 -7.12 2.83 18.55
C ASP A 56 -7.02 3.16 17.05
N SER A 57 -6.74 4.42 16.69
CA SER A 57 -6.51 4.83 15.31
C SER A 57 -5.02 4.99 15.06
N ASP A 58 -4.51 4.23 14.09
CA ASP A 58 -3.14 4.40 13.61
C ASP A 58 -2.95 5.76 12.91
N ILE A 59 -4.00 6.54 12.62
CA ILE A 59 -3.89 7.84 11.93
C ILE A 59 -4.48 8.93 12.80
N PHE A 60 -3.70 9.99 13.09
CA PHE A 60 -4.13 11.12 13.91
C PHE A 60 -4.74 12.24 13.06
N VAL A 61 -4.05 12.62 11.98
CA VAL A 61 -4.43 13.74 11.11
C VAL A 61 -4.42 13.27 9.66
N ARG A 62 -5.40 13.73 8.87
CA ARG A 62 -5.48 13.47 7.43
C ARG A 62 -5.80 14.76 6.69
N ASP A 63 -4.96 15.10 5.73
CA ASP A 63 -5.15 16.21 4.81
C ASP A 63 -5.33 15.67 3.38
N THR A 64 -6.16 16.34 2.58
CA THR A 64 -6.25 16.09 1.14
C THR A 64 -5.71 17.33 0.42
N LEU A 65 -4.63 17.16 -0.33
CA LEU A 65 -3.98 18.21 -1.09
C LEU A 65 -4.80 18.56 -2.36
N PRO A 66 -4.56 19.72 -3.00
CA PRO A 66 -5.33 20.16 -4.16
C PRO A 66 -5.27 19.22 -5.38
N ASP A 67 -4.21 18.42 -5.49
CA ASP A 67 -4.02 17.38 -6.51
C ASP A 67 -4.72 16.06 -6.16
N GLY A 68 -5.41 16.01 -5.01
CA GLY A 68 -6.09 14.83 -4.47
C GLY A 68 -5.19 13.93 -3.62
N THR A 69 -3.89 14.22 -3.49
CA THR A 69 -2.96 13.44 -2.67
C THR A 69 -3.42 13.46 -1.22
N ILE A 70 -3.44 12.30 -0.57
CA ILE A 70 -3.83 12.17 0.83
C ILE A 70 -2.55 12.15 1.67
N LYS A 71 -2.37 13.14 2.54
CA LYS A 71 -1.28 13.16 3.52
C LYS A 71 -1.83 12.76 4.88
N GLY A 72 -1.31 11.67 5.44
CA GLY A 72 -1.68 11.19 6.76
C GLY A 72 -0.52 11.25 7.75
N TYR A 73 -0.84 11.35 9.03
CA TYR A 73 0.14 11.44 10.12
C TYR A 73 -0.20 10.44 11.21
N CYS A 74 0.81 9.69 11.65
CA CYS A 74 0.72 8.68 12.69
C CYS A 74 1.87 8.75 13.70
N THR A 75 1.67 8.18 14.89
CA THR A 75 2.71 7.95 15.90
C THR A 75 2.87 6.44 16.01
N LEU A 76 4.07 5.91 15.75
CA LEU A 76 4.29 4.45 15.84
C LEU A 76 4.68 3.99 17.23
N PHE A 77 5.38 4.84 17.95
CA PHE A 77 5.98 4.47 19.22
C PHE A 77 5.86 5.65 20.17
N PRO A 78 4.83 5.68 21.04
CA PRO A 78 4.64 6.73 22.03
C PRO A 78 5.88 6.94 22.90
N LYS A 79 6.70 5.89 23.09
CA LYS A 79 7.95 5.91 23.86
C LYS A 79 9.21 6.26 23.05
N ALA A 80 9.20 6.16 21.73
CA ALA A 80 10.39 6.40 20.89
C ALA A 80 10.39 7.78 20.23
N GLU A 81 9.37 8.62 20.48
CA GLU A 81 9.31 9.99 19.96
C GLU A 81 9.44 10.05 18.42
N ILE A 82 8.83 9.10 17.69
CA ILE A 82 8.83 9.08 16.23
C ILE A 82 7.45 9.47 15.70
N LEU A 83 7.43 10.44 14.78
CA LEU A 83 6.28 10.82 13.96
C LEU A 83 6.43 10.17 12.59
N ARG A 84 5.46 9.38 12.14
CA ARG A 84 5.41 8.92 10.76
C ARG A 84 4.40 9.74 9.98
N THR A 85 4.77 10.08 8.77
CA THR A 85 3.88 10.68 7.80
C THR A 85 3.86 9.80 6.56
N TYR A 86 2.74 9.79 5.87
CA TYR A 86 2.64 9.11 4.60
C TYR A 86 1.90 9.99 3.60
N ASP A 87 2.46 10.09 2.40
CA ASP A 87 1.83 10.75 1.27
C ASP A 87 1.32 9.65 0.33
N ARG A 88 -0.01 9.47 0.27
CA ARG A 88 -0.68 8.54 -0.64
C ARG A 88 -1.08 9.30 -1.90
N LEU A 89 -0.39 9.02 -3.00
CA LEU A 89 -0.65 9.67 -4.28
C LEU A 89 -2.03 9.28 -4.81
N ALA A 90 -2.78 10.26 -5.30
CA ALA A 90 -4.14 10.06 -5.82
C ALA A 90 -4.20 9.19 -7.08
N GLN A 91 -3.08 9.08 -7.81
CA GLN A 91 -3.00 8.39 -9.09
C GLN A 91 -1.97 7.26 -9.07
N TYR A 92 -2.39 6.19 -9.75
CA TYR A 92 -1.77 4.89 -9.96
C TYR A 92 -0.23 4.84 -10.06
N PRO A 93 0.43 3.78 -9.53
CA PRO A 93 -0.11 2.57 -8.88
C PRO A 93 -0.11 2.65 -7.35
N TYR A 94 -0.72 3.70 -6.78
CA TYR A 94 -0.99 3.79 -5.33
C TYR A 94 0.26 3.64 -4.46
N PHE A 95 1.38 4.16 -4.94
CA PHE A 95 2.58 4.24 -4.12
C PHE A 95 2.32 5.12 -2.91
N ILE A 96 2.81 4.66 -1.77
CA ILE A 96 2.84 5.43 -0.53
C ILE A 96 4.27 5.91 -0.34
N ILE A 97 4.47 7.21 -0.20
CA ILE A 97 5.76 7.73 0.27
C ILE A 97 5.68 7.76 1.79
N TYR A 98 6.35 6.81 2.44
CA TYR A 98 6.52 6.80 3.88
C TYR A 98 7.70 7.68 4.28
N LYS A 99 7.50 8.44 5.36
CA LYS A 99 8.54 9.28 5.96
C LYS A 99 8.44 9.18 7.48
N ASP A 100 9.54 8.84 8.12
CA ASP A 100 9.64 8.89 9.59
C ASP A 100 10.43 10.12 9.98
N PHE A 101 9.95 10.83 10.99
CA PHE A 101 10.54 12.04 11.54
C PHE A 101 10.75 11.87 13.04
N ASP A 102 11.83 12.46 13.53
CA ASP A 102 12.05 12.65 14.95
C ASP A 102 11.04 13.69 15.48
N ARG A 103 10.29 13.35 16.53
CA ARG A 103 9.21 14.19 17.06
C ARG A 103 9.72 15.46 17.71
N LEU A 104 10.87 15.40 18.39
CA LEU A 104 11.42 16.54 19.13
C LEU A 104 11.99 17.60 18.20
N THR A 105 12.73 17.15 17.18
CA THR A 105 13.47 18.01 16.26
C THR A 105 12.74 18.24 14.95
N GLY A 106 11.75 17.41 14.64
CA GLY A 106 11.01 17.43 13.36
C GLY A 106 11.84 16.94 12.17
N LYS A 107 13.06 16.42 12.39
CA LYS A 107 13.98 16.06 11.29
C LYS A 107 13.65 14.69 10.72
N LEU A 108 13.77 14.56 9.40
CA LEU A 108 13.59 13.31 8.70
C LEU A 108 14.61 12.26 9.17
N LEU A 109 14.12 11.07 9.53
CA LEU A 109 14.88 9.88 9.92
C LEU A 109 14.95 8.87 8.78
N SER A 110 13.85 8.69 8.05
CA SER A 110 13.79 7.84 6.87
C SER A 110 12.77 8.35 5.86
N LYS A 111 12.97 8.04 4.58
CA LYS A 111 11.93 8.10 3.57
C LYS A 111 12.06 7.00 2.55
N GLU A 112 10.92 6.47 2.13
CA GLU A 112 10.85 5.31 1.26
C GLU A 112 9.54 5.28 0.47
N ILE A 113 9.52 4.50 -0.60
CA ILE A 113 8.33 4.29 -1.43
C ILE A 113 7.86 2.87 -1.19
N GLU A 114 6.61 2.72 -0.82
CA GLU A 114 5.95 1.43 -0.67
C GLU A 114 4.97 1.19 -1.81
N ALA A 115 5.03 0.00 -2.38
CA ALA A 115 4.09 -0.52 -3.38
C ALA A 115 3.06 -1.44 -2.71
N PRO A 116 1.94 -1.77 -3.39
CA PRO A 116 0.95 -2.70 -2.85
C PRO A 116 1.54 -4.01 -2.32
N GLY A 117 0.98 -4.49 -1.21
CA GLY A 117 1.52 -5.63 -0.46
C GLY A 117 2.67 -5.25 0.49
N SER A 118 2.71 -3.99 0.89
CA SER A 118 3.67 -3.42 1.84
C SER A 118 5.13 -3.73 1.57
N ILE A 119 5.52 -3.59 0.30
CA ILE A 119 6.90 -3.78 -0.14
C ILE A 119 7.55 -2.46 -0.52
N THR A 120 8.63 -2.12 0.17
CA THR A 120 9.46 -0.95 -0.13
C THR A 120 10.18 -1.14 -1.48
N ILE A 121 10.21 -0.14 -2.35
CA ILE A 121 10.78 -0.22 -3.71
C ILE A 121 11.71 0.95 -4.03
N GLY A 122 12.47 0.82 -5.12
CA GLY A 122 13.37 1.89 -5.57
C GLY A 122 14.48 2.20 -4.57
N MET A 123 14.64 3.48 -4.25
CA MET A 123 15.67 3.98 -3.34
C MET A 123 15.03 4.41 -2.02
N SER A 124 15.52 3.90 -0.91
CA SER A 124 15.20 4.41 0.43
C SER A 124 16.38 5.20 0.99
N PHE A 125 16.06 6.22 1.77
CA PHE A 125 17.04 7.09 2.40
C PHE A 125 16.86 7.06 3.90
N HIS A 126 17.95 6.84 4.63
CA HIS A 126 18.00 6.94 6.09
C HIS A 126 18.98 8.04 6.49
N PHE A 127 18.65 8.77 7.54
CA PHE A 127 19.38 9.96 7.98
C PHE A 127 19.88 9.81 9.41
N TYR A 128 20.96 10.52 9.73
CA TYR A 128 21.34 10.79 11.12
C TYR A 128 20.47 11.94 11.66
N GLU A 129 20.40 12.07 12.99
CA GLU A 129 19.78 13.23 13.68
C GLU A 129 20.38 14.58 13.25
N THR A 130 21.58 14.59 12.68
CA THR A 130 22.21 15.79 12.10
C THR A 130 21.59 16.22 10.76
N GLY A 131 20.72 15.41 10.16
CA GLY A 131 20.14 15.60 8.82
C GLY A 131 21.05 15.14 7.68
N ARG A 132 22.23 14.58 7.98
CA ARG A 132 23.10 13.97 6.97
C ARG A 132 22.59 12.57 6.59
N VAL A 133 22.69 12.23 5.31
CA VAL A 133 22.38 10.88 4.83
C VAL A 133 23.30 9.88 5.53
N LYS A 134 22.69 8.90 6.22
CA LYS A 134 23.34 7.79 6.90
C LYS A 134 23.49 6.60 5.98
N GLU A 135 22.43 6.26 5.26
CA GLU A 135 22.37 5.09 4.42
C GLU A 135 21.43 5.35 3.23
N ILE A 136 21.79 4.78 2.09
CA ILE A 136 20.96 4.74 0.90
C ILE A 136 20.84 3.28 0.51
N LYS A 137 19.62 2.73 0.46
CA LYS A 137 19.39 1.36 0.01
C LYS A 137 18.71 1.36 -1.34
N GLN A 138 19.17 0.47 -2.21
CA GLN A 138 18.48 0.11 -3.43
C GLN A 138 17.67 -1.16 -3.13
N GLU A 139 16.37 -1.00 -2.89
CA GLU A 139 15.51 -2.04 -2.32
C GLU A 139 15.37 -3.26 -3.23
N GLU A 140 15.41 -3.06 -4.54
CA GLU A 140 15.30 -4.12 -5.56
C GLU A 140 16.67 -4.59 -6.07
N LYS A 141 17.77 -4.27 -5.37
CA LYS A 141 19.12 -4.63 -5.80
C LYS A 141 19.25 -6.16 -5.95
N GLY A 142 19.60 -6.58 -7.16
CA GLY A 142 19.82 -7.99 -7.51
C GLY A 142 18.57 -8.72 -8.03
N TYR A 143 17.38 -8.11 -7.94
CA TYR A 143 16.17 -8.61 -8.59
C TYR A 143 16.16 -8.15 -10.06
N LYS A 144 15.82 -9.05 -10.98
CA LYS A 144 15.62 -8.72 -12.40
C LYS A 144 14.13 -8.54 -12.72
N LEU A 145 13.27 -9.32 -12.05
CA LEU A 145 11.84 -9.09 -12.00
C LEU A 145 11.58 -7.96 -11.00
N ASN A 146 11.17 -6.78 -11.47
CA ASN A 146 10.83 -5.67 -10.58
C ASN A 146 9.41 -5.83 -10.01
N VAL A 147 9.10 -5.05 -8.97
CA VAL A 147 7.80 -5.15 -8.28
C VAL A 147 6.61 -4.87 -9.19
N ASN A 148 6.72 -3.97 -10.17
CA ASN A 148 5.61 -3.76 -11.12
C ASN A 148 5.33 -4.99 -11.99
N GLN A 149 6.38 -5.70 -12.42
CA GLN A 149 6.25 -6.97 -13.14
C GLN A 149 5.67 -8.07 -12.25
N LEU A 150 6.09 -8.12 -10.98
CA LEU A 150 5.52 -9.03 -9.99
C LEU A 150 4.02 -8.77 -9.78
N LEU A 151 3.62 -7.53 -9.52
CA LEU A 151 2.21 -7.15 -9.34
C LEU A 151 1.36 -7.49 -10.57
N LYS A 152 1.92 -7.31 -11.77
CA LYS A 152 1.27 -7.74 -13.01
C LYS A 152 1.08 -9.26 -13.05
N LEU A 153 2.13 -10.02 -12.72
CA LEU A 153 2.07 -11.50 -12.67
C LEU A 153 1.03 -12.00 -11.66
N LEU A 154 0.92 -11.37 -10.49
CA LEU A 154 -0.09 -11.69 -9.49
C LEU A 154 -1.50 -11.37 -10.00
N SER A 155 -1.69 -10.21 -10.64
CA SER A 155 -2.97 -9.82 -11.23
C SER A 155 -3.38 -10.76 -12.37
N ASP A 156 -2.45 -11.15 -13.24
CA ASP A 156 -2.70 -12.11 -14.33
C ASP A 156 -3.09 -13.50 -13.79
N ARG A 157 -2.60 -13.88 -12.60
CA ARG A 157 -2.99 -15.11 -11.89
C ARG A 157 -4.38 -15.02 -11.24
N GLY A 158 -4.99 -13.84 -11.21
CA GLY A 158 -6.30 -13.60 -10.59
C GLY A 158 -6.25 -13.23 -9.11
N ILE A 159 -5.09 -12.80 -8.59
CA ILE A 159 -4.96 -12.23 -7.25
C ILE A 159 -5.35 -10.75 -7.32
N PHE A 160 -6.30 -10.34 -6.49
CA PHE A 160 -6.72 -8.95 -6.38
C PHE A 160 -5.65 -8.14 -5.64
N ILE A 161 -5.23 -7.03 -6.26
CA ILE A 161 -4.30 -6.07 -5.67
C ILE A 161 -5.13 -4.93 -5.09
N PRO A 162 -5.26 -4.81 -3.74
CA PRO A 162 -6.05 -3.76 -3.14
C PRO A 162 -5.45 -2.39 -3.46
N LYS A 163 -6.33 -1.40 -3.66
CA LYS A 163 -5.92 -0.02 -3.95
C LYS A 163 -5.42 0.73 -2.71
N THR A 164 -5.86 0.29 -1.53
CA THR A 164 -5.54 0.89 -0.22
C THR A 164 -5.68 -0.16 0.86
N ASP A 165 -4.86 -0.11 1.90
CA ASP A 165 -4.98 -0.99 3.08
C ASP A 165 -6.32 -0.80 3.81
N ASP A 166 -6.92 0.39 3.67
CA ASP A 166 -8.11 0.81 4.43
C ASP A 166 -9.44 0.38 3.81
N ASN A 167 -9.43 -0.17 2.59
CA ASN A 167 -10.66 -0.60 1.93
C ASN A 167 -10.52 -2.06 1.53
N TYR A 168 -11.08 -2.93 2.39
CA TYR A 168 -11.54 -4.25 1.99
C TYR A 168 -12.70 -4.09 1.00
N VAL A 169 -12.42 -3.57 -0.19
CA VAL A 169 -13.31 -3.76 -1.33
C VAL A 169 -13.20 -5.23 -1.64
N HIS A 170 -14.23 -5.99 -1.27
CA HIS A 170 -14.31 -7.39 -1.63
C HIS A 170 -14.19 -7.47 -3.16
N PRO A 171 -13.17 -8.18 -3.68
CA PRO A 171 -13.06 -8.35 -5.12
C PRO A 171 -14.29 -9.08 -5.65
N ASP A 172 -14.60 -8.88 -6.92
CA ASP A 172 -15.58 -9.71 -7.61
C ASP A 172 -15.21 -11.20 -7.45
N THR A 173 -16.24 -12.04 -7.45
CA THR A 173 -16.23 -13.50 -7.27
C THR A 173 -15.26 -14.28 -8.19
N THR A 174 -14.62 -13.60 -9.14
CA THR A 174 -13.66 -14.13 -10.11
C THR A 174 -12.22 -14.13 -9.61
N CYS A 175 -11.90 -13.41 -8.53
CA CYS A 175 -10.54 -13.40 -7.96
C CYS A 175 -10.30 -14.66 -7.13
N ILE A 176 -9.11 -15.25 -7.26
CA ILE A 176 -8.71 -16.43 -6.46
C ILE A 176 -8.24 -16.05 -5.06
N GLY A 177 -7.96 -14.77 -4.81
CA GLY A 177 -7.59 -14.25 -3.51
C GLY A 177 -7.25 -12.75 -3.52
N ILE A 178 -6.89 -12.22 -2.36
CA ILE A 178 -6.57 -10.81 -2.12
C ILE A 178 -5.14 -10.72 -1.61
N LEU A 179 -4.29 -9.91 -2.25
CA LEU A 179 -2.92 -9.70 -1.81
C LEU A 179 -2.89 -9.19 -0.36
N GLY A 180 -2.20 -9.92 0.51
CA GLY A 180 -2.00 -9.56 1.91
C GLY A 180 -0.60 -9.02 2.21
N GLY A 181 0.43 -9.48 1.49
CA GLY A 181 1.80 -8.96 1.68
C GLY A 181 2.83 -9.56 0.72
N ILE A 182 3.92 -8.85 0.50
CA ILE A 182 5.06 -9.28 -0.33
C ILE A 182 6.35 -9.08 0.47
N TYR A 183 7.11 -10.16 0.60
CA TYR A 183 8.39 -10.16 1.30
C TYR A 183 9.53 -10.56 0.35
N ARG A 184 10.68 -9.92 0.51
CA ARG A 184 11.93 -10.35 -0.14
C ARG A 184 12.59 -11.42 0.71
N ILE A 185 12.80 -12.61 0.13
CA ILE A 185 13.40 -13.75 0.82
C ILE A 185 14.56 -14.34 0.01
N LYS A 186 15.33 -15.25 0.63
CA LYS A 186 16.35 -16.04 -0.06
C LYS A 186 16.04 -17.53 0.06
N ILE A 187 15.95 -18.22 -1.06
CA ILE A 187 15.77 -19.68 -1.13
C ILE A 187 17.01 -20.26 -1.81
N ASN A 188 17.76 -21.10 -1.11
CA ASN A 188 19.00 -21.70 -1.62
C ASN A 188 20.00 -20.68 -2.21
N GLY A 189 20.06 -19.48 -1.65
CA GLY A 189 20.92 -18.39 -2.11
C GLY A 189 20.35 -17.52 -3.24
N SER A 190 19.28 -17.95 -3.90
CA SER A 190 18.55 -17.17 -4.90
C SER A 190 17.63 -16.14 -4.25
N LEU A 191 17.54 -14.95 -4.84
CA LEU A 191 16.62 -13.89 -4.43
C LEU A 191 15.21 -14.23 -4.93
N CYS A 192 14.25 -14.29 -4.01
CA CYS A 192 12.86 -14.62 -4.32
C CYS A 192 11.91 -13.61 -3.67
N TYR A 193 10.67 -13.58 -4.15
CA TYR A 193 9.54 -12.97 -3.49
C TYR A 193 8.71 -14.05 -2.80
N SER A 194 8.27 -13.77 -1.57
CA SER A 194 7.25 -14.53 -0.85
C SER A 194 5.99 -13.69 -0.82
N VAL A 195 4.94 -14.14 -1.49
CA VAL A 195 3.69 -13.39 -1.65
C VAL A 195 2.58 -14.10 -0.89
N PHE A 196 2.08 -13.45 0.15
CA PHE A 196 0.94 -13.92 0.91
C PHE A 196 -0.36 -13.32 0.36
N TYR A 197 -1.39 -14.15 0.19
CA TYR A 197 -2.71 -13.70 -0.21
C TYR A 197 -3.83 -14.46 0.52
N HIS A 198 -4.90 -13.74 0.84
CA HIS A 198 -6.09 -14.26 1.53
C HIS A 198 -7.06 -14.91 0.55
N LEU A 199 -7.71 -16.01 0.94
CA LEU A 199 -8.76 -16.61 0.13
C LEU A 199 -10.12 -15.93 0.37
N PRO A 200 -10.99 -15.77 -0.65
CA PRO A 200 -12.22 -14.98 -0.53
C PRO A 200 -13.33 -15.58 0.36
N LYS A 201 -13.19 -16.83 0.86
CA LYS A 201 -14.30 -17.60 1.43
C LYS A 201 -14.37 -17.67 2.96
N ASP A 202 -13.33 -17.30 3.69
CA ASP A 202 -13.27 -17.53 5.13
C ASP A 202 -13.28 -16.23 5.93
N ILE A 203 -14.47 -15.62 6.06
CA ILE A 203 -14.70 -14.56 7.05
C ILE A 203 -14.80 -15.24 8.43
N GLY A 204 -13.66 -15.35 9.13
CA GLY A 204 -13.61 -15.87 10.50
C GLY A 204 -12.34 -16.68 10.83
N SER A 205 -11.60 -17.14 9.82
CA SER A 205 -10.29 -17.77 9.96
C SER A 205 -9.38 -17.25 8.85
N VAL A 206 -8.21 -16.69 9.18
CA VAL A 206 -7.25 -16.21 8.18
C VAL A 206 -6.58 -17.42 7.54
N TYR A 207 -7.26 -18.00 6.55
CA TYR A 207 -6.71 -19.01 5.66
C TYR A 207 -6.22 -18.31 4.40
N GLY A 208 -4.91 -18.40 4.16
CA GLY A 208 -4.26 -17.79 3.02
C GLY A 208 -3.28 -18.75 2.37
N LYS A 209 -2.65 -18.28 1.31
CA LYS A 209 -1.59 -19.00 0.61
C LYS A 209 -0.37 -18.12 0.48
N THR A 210 0.79 -18.74 0.51
CA THR A 210 2.08 -18.11 0.24
C THR A 210 2.66 -18.67 -1.06
N LEU A 211 2.94 -17.78 -2.01
CA LEU A 211 3.61 -18.06 -3.28
C LEU A 211 5.08 -17.69 -3.20
N GLU A 212 5.96 -18.61 -3.56
CA GLU A 212 7.39 -18.34 -3.72
C GLU A 212 7.67 -18.12 -5.21
N ILE A 213 8.22 -16.95 -5.55
CA ILE A 213 8.42 -16.50 -6.93
C ILE A 213 9.88 -16.10 -7.11
N ASP A 214 10.54 -16.64 -8.13
CA ASP A 214 11.93 -16.32 -8.45
C ASP A 214 12.08 -14.85 -8.85
N GLY A 215 12.99 -14.13 -8.20
CA GLY A 215 13.25 -12.73 -8.45
C GLY A 215 14.00 -12.43 -9.75
N ALA A 216 14.47 -13.45 -10.47
CA ALA A 216 15.18 -13.32 -11.75
C ALA A 216 14.23 -13.31 -12.95
N ASP A 217 13.18 -14.12 -12.94
CA ASP A 217 12.30 -14.31 -14.11
C ASP A 217 10.80 -14.45 -13.77
N GLY A 218 10.42 -14.48 -12.50
CA GLY A 218 9.03 -14.63 -12.07
C GLY A 218 8.52 -16.07 -12.09
N THR A 219 9.39 -17.07 -12.22
CA THR A 219 9.01 -18.48 -12.11
C THR A 219 8.43 -18.77 -10.72
N ILE A 220 7.26 -19.41 -10.67
CA ILE A 220 6.66 -19.85 -9.41
C ILE A 220 7.37 -21.12 -8.96
N LEU A 221 8.02 -21.05 -7.81
CA LEU A 221 8.80 -22.13 -7.22
C LEU A 221 7.95 -23.05 -6.35
N GLY A 222 6.89 -22.50 -5.74
CA GLY A 222 6.00 -23.25 -4.87
C GLY A 222 4.82 -22.43 -4.37
N GLU A 223 3.82 -23.14 -3.85
CA GLU A 223 2.64 -22.57 -3.22
C GLU A 223 2.34 -23.38 -1.95
N LYS A 224 2.14 -22.69 -0.84
CA LYS A 224 1.92 -23.29 0.49
C LYS A 224 0.64 -22.71 1.09
N ASP A 225 -0.11 -23.55 1.79
CA ASP A 225 -1.23 -23.10 2.60
C ASP A 225 -0.71 -22.51 3.92
N GLU A 226 -1.27 -21.36 4.33
CA GLU A 226 -1.03 -20.77 5.64
C GLU A 226 -2.33 -20.70 6.43
N SER A 227 -2.32 -21.38 7.58
CA SER A 227 -3.37 -21.28 8.59
C SER A 227 -2.81 -20.55 9.80
N TYR A 228 -3.30 -19.34 10.07
CA TYR A 228 -3.13 -18.73 11.38
C TYR A 228 -4.24 -19.24 12.29
N ASN A 229 -3.89 -20.08 13.26
CA ASN A 229 -4.76 -20.26 14.42
C ASN A 229 -4.75 -18.93 15.16
N SER A 230 -5.81 -18.13 15.03
CA SER A 230 -6.08 -17.10 16.04
C SER A 230 -6.19 -17.84 17.36
N CYS A 231 -5.26 -17.60 18.28
CA CYS A 231 -5.36 -18.10 19.64
C CYS A 231 -6.76 -17.76 20.17
N GLU A 232 -7.48 -18.79 20.63
CA GLU A 232 -8.69 -18.66 21.45
C GLU A 232 -8.45 -17.78 22.68
#